data_AF-A0A832LQ28-F1
#
_entry.id   AF-A0A832LQ28-F1
#
_cell.length_a   1.000
_cell.length_b   1.000
_cell.length_c   1.000
_cell.angle_alpha   90.00
_cell.angle_beta   90.00
_cell.angle_gamma   90.00
#
_symmetry.space_group_name_H-M   'P 1'
#
loop_
_entity.id
_entity.type
_entity.pdbx_description
1 polymer ?
#
loop_
_entity_poly.entity_id
_entity_poly.type
_entity_poly.pdbx_seq_one_letter_code
_entity_poly.pdbx_strand_id
1 'polypeptide(L)'
;MSSHSAPAATSSLRTPPPPGRFARYFATRGWAHLVLLSGVGVFLFPFLWMLSTSLKTDEELAKVSLFPTLPSFVGLSPYLKPVTEVAAPPDVEPARWEAMLPRLRRLADARLAALQMAEPPSALTDHLDPESHRAAAVGLLLGRSLARLDRRFWRDDADGWESRLEAELLALMPPSQARSALADSVASLDFLQLQLRNLAGQVNAASDLVRDSPLWTVESGPGEIASVGGRTRLRYRFESASSPPVVLLARFSLPPRITPPGDEPSSLHKLILSLGCDNSFHRVRVEADIGPDRWTGQTDTYIAQHRPLSLVMQPPTFDDTTLRARLWVPLRKVGPARTAAASMDGPTPVALRVAIHPSSSVQAVIGKVQRNYLRTLRSVPFWTYVGNSLI
;
A
#
# COMPACT_ATOMS: atom_id res chain seq x y z
N MET A 1 81.79 50.70 -43.09
CA MET A 1 80.50 50.57 -42.38
C MET A 1 79.78 49.40 -43.01
N SER A 2 79.73 48.28 -42.29
CA SER A 2 79.36 46.96 -42.80
C SER A 2 77.89 46.67 -42.56
N SER A 3 77.19 46.20 -43.59
CA SER A 3 75.82 45.71 -43.53
C SER A 3 75.78 44.28 -42.97
N HIS A 4 75.10 44.08 -41.85
CA HIS A 4 74.75 42.76 -41.31
C HIS A 4 73.25 42.52 -41.49
N SER A 5 72.93 41.57 -42.37
CA SER A 5 71.59 41.03 -42.58
C SER A 5 71.31 39.96 -41.52
N ALA A 6 70.25 40.13 -40.73
CA ALA A 6 69.78 39.15 -39.76
C ALA A 6 68.91 38.07 -40.46
N PRO A 7 69.02 36.79 -40.08
CA PRO A 7 68.22 35.71 -40.67
C PRO A 7 66.78 35.70 -40.12
N ALA A 8 65.82 35.50 -41.02
CA ALA A 8 64.41 35.36 -40.72
C ALA A 8 64.13 34.06 -39.94
N ALA A 9 63.50 34.17 -38.78
CA ALA A 9 63.05 33.03 -37.99
C ALA A 9 61.80 32.39 -38.63
N THR A 10 62.00 31.25 -39.29
CA THR A 10 60.92 30.38 -39.78
C THR A 10 60.15 29.79 -38.60
N SER A 11 58.96 30.34 -38.35
CA SER A 11 57.96 29.78 -37.43
C SER A 11 57.49 28.42 -37.97
N SER A 12 57.96 27.34 -37.36
CA SER A 12 57.53 25.99 -37.71
C SER A 12 56.14 25.73 -37.14
N LEU A 13 55.14 25.75 -38.02
CA LEU A 13 53.78 25.27 -37.75
C LEU A 13 53.86 23.81 -37.27
N ARG A 14 53.80 23.59 -35.95
CA ARG A 14 53.64 22.24 -35.39
C ARG A 14 52.27 21.72 -35.80
N THR A 15 52.25 20.83 -36.78
CA THR A 15 51.07 20.03 -37.11
C THR A 15 50.67 19.23 -35.88
N PRO A 16 49.38 19.25 -35.47
CA PRO A 16 48.91 18.43 -34.36
C PRO A 16 49.20 16.96 -34.67
N PRO A 17 49.61 16.16 -33.66
CA PRO A 17 49.87 14.75 -33.87
C PRO A 17 48.62 14.07 -34.44
N PRO A 18 48.78 13.10 -35.36
CA PRO A 18 47.65 12.43 -35.97
C PRO A 18 46.77 11.79 -34.87
N PRO A 19 45.44 11.85 -35.00
CA PRO A 19 44.54 11.29 -34.01
C PRO A 19 44.90 9.80 -33.81
N GLY A 20 45.06 9.41 -32.54
CA GLY A 20 45.42 8.04 -32.18
C GLY A 20 44.48 7.02 -32.83
N ARG A 21 45.00 5.81 -33.10
CA ARG A 21 44.25 4.73 -33.78
C ARG A 21 42.86 4.48 -33.18
N PHE A 22 42.71 4.68 -31.87
CA PHE A 22 41.45 4.57 -31.14
C PHE A 22 40.41 5.63 -31.54
N ALA A 23 40.84 6.90 -31.69
CA ALA A 23 39.97 7.99 -32.13
C ALA A 23 39.49 7.77 -33.58
N ARG A 24 40.37 7.27 -34.46
CA ARG A 24 39.98 6.91 -35.84
C ARG A 24 39.00 5.74 -35.88
N TYR A 25 39.15 4.74 -34.99
CA TYR A 25 38.20 3.64 -34.86
C TYR A 25 36.81 4.12 -34.40
N PHE A 26 36.74 4.94 -33.35
CA PHE A 26 35.48 5.51 -32.88
C PHE A 26 34.81 6.40 -33.94
N ALA A 27 35.57 7.21 -34.67
CA ALA A 27 35.03 8.04 -35.75
C ALA A 27 34.47 7.20 -36.91
N THR A 28 35.08 6.06 -37.25
CA THR A 28 34.68 5.25 -38.41
C THR A 28 33.63 4.19 -38.09
N ARG A 29 33.66 3.60 -36.88
CA ARG A 29 32.79 2.48 -36.48
C ARG A 29 31.95 2.75 -35.23
N GLY A 30 32.24 3.80 -34.47
CA GLY A 30 31.49 4.13 -33.26
C GLY A 30 30.02 4.44 -33.53
N TRP A 31 29.70 5.03 -34.68
CA TRP A 31 28.31 5.31 -35.07
C TRP A 31 27.49 4.01 -35.24
N ALA A 32 28.09 2.93 -35.78
CA ALA A 32 27.39 1.66 -35.95
C ALA A 32 27.06 1.02 -34.60
N HIS A 33 28.00 1.06 -33.64
CA HIS A 33 27.76 0.60 -32.26
C HIS A 33 26.71 1.45 -31.56
N LEU A 34 26.72 2.77 -31.76
CA LEU A 34 25.70 3.67 -31.20
C LEU A 34 24.32 3.32 -31.78
N VAL A 35 24.19 3.14 -33.09
CA VAL A 35 22.93 2.73 -33.74
C VAL A 35 22.43 1.38 -33.21
N LEU A 36 23.32 0.39 -33.05
CA LEU A 36 22.97 -0.91 -32.49
C LEU A 36 22.49 -0.80 -31.02
N LEU A 37 23.21 -0.07 -30.18
CA LEU A 37 22.83 0.15 -28.78
C LEU A 37 21.50 0.92 -28.67
N SER A 38 21.29 1.94 -29.51
CA SER A 38 20.02 2.65 -29.60
C SER A 38 18.89 1.73 -30.03
N GLY A 39 19.12 0.87 -31.03
CA GLY A 39 18.16 -0.16 -31.45
C GLY A 39 17.78 -1.10 -30.31
N VAL A 40 18.76 -1.65 -29.60
CA VAL A 40 18.54 -2.48 -28.40
C VAL A 40 17.71 -1.71 -27.37
N GLY A 41 18.01 -0.44 -27.11
CA GLY A 41 17.26 0.40 -26.19
C GLY A 41 15.79 0.56 -26.59
N VAL A 42 15.51 0.85 -27.86
CA VAL A 42 14.14 1.00 -28.40
C VAL A 42 13.35 -0.31 -28.26
N PHE A 43 13.97 -1.45 -28.54
CA PHE A 43 13.29 -2.75 -28.43
C PHE A 43 13.14 -3.22 -26.98
N LEU A 44 14.09 -2.92 -26.09
CA LEU A 44 14.04 -3.32 -24.69
C LEU A 44 13.08 -2.45 -23.87
N PHE A 45 12.89 -1.19 -24.25
CA PHE A 45 12.07 -0.23 -23.52
C PHE A 45 10.63 -0.72 -23.26
N PRO A 46 9.85 -1.23 -24.24
CA PRO A 46 8.51 -1.75 -23.98
C PRO A 46 8.49 -2.90 -22.96
N PHE A 47 9.49 -3.80 -22.97
CA PHE A 47 9.56 -4.90 -22.01
C PHE A 47 9.87 -4.41 -20.60
N LEU A 48 10.81 -3.47 -20.45
CA LEU A 48 11.10 -2.85 -19.15
C LEU A 48 9.92 -2.05 -18.64
N TRP A 49 9.20 -1.36 -19.53
CA TRP A 49 7.97 -0.66 -19.20
C TRP A 49 6.89 -1.64 -18.72
N MET A 50 6.63 -2.72 -19.45
CA MET A 50 5.66 -3.75 -19.05
C MET A 50 6.04 -4.38 -17.71
N LEU A 51 7.30 -4.74 -17.51
CA LEU A 51 7.80 -5.30 -16.24
C LEU A 51 7.68 -4.29 -15.09
N SER A 52 8.01 -3.01 -15.32
CA SER A 52 7.86 -1.95 -14.32
C SER A 52 6.39 -1.77 -13.93
N THR A 53 5.50 -1.67 -14.91
CA THR A 53 4.06 -1.52 -14.67
C THR A 53 3.42 -2.75 -14.03
N SER A 54 3.88 -3.97 -14.32
CA SER A 54 3.39 -5.19 -13.67
C SER A 54 3.82 -5.30 -12.21
N LEU A 55 4.90 -4.60 -11.82
CA LEU A 55 5.34 -4.49 -10.43
C LEU A 55 4.64 -3.35 -9.68
N LYS A 56 3.99 -2.41 -10.37
CA LYS A 56 3.29 -1.32 -9.70
C LYS A 56 2.05 -1.80 -8.96
N THR A 57 1.73 -1.11 -7.88
CA THR A 57 0.43 -1.25 -7.22
C THR A 57 -0.61 -0.35 -7.91
N ASP A 58 -1.91 -0.61 -7.71
CA ASP A 58 -2.98 0.25 -8.26
C ASP A 58 -2.84 1.74 -7.86
N GLU A 59 -2.28 2.02 -6.68
CA GLU A 59 -2.01 3.41 -6.23
C GLU A 59 -0.82 4.03 -6.97
N GLU A 60 0.18 3.24 -7.33
CA GLU A 60 1.33 3.68 -8.12
C GLU A 60 0.96 3.86 -9.59
N LEU A 61 0.01 3.07 -10.12
CA LEU A 61 -0.51 3.24 -11.47
C LEU A 61 -1.24 4.59 -11.66
N ALA A 62 -1.81 5.14 -10.58
CA ALA A 62 -2.41 6.47 -10.59
C ALA A 62 -1.36 7.61 -10.57
N LYS A 63 -0.08 7.31 -10.31
CA LYS A 63 1.01 8.29 -10.25
C LYS A 63 1.83 8.24 -11.53
N VAL A 64 2.31 9.41 -11.98
CA VAL A 64 3.21 9.53 -13.13
C VAL A 64 4.66 9.23 -12.71
N SER A 65 4.91 8.01 -12.21
CA SER A 65 6.28 7.52 -11.99
C SER A 65 6.65 6.54 -13.09
N LEU A 66 7.91 6.47 -13.53
CA LEU A 66 8.34 5.43 -14.48
C LEU A 66 8.57 4.07 -13.77
N PHE A 67 9.04 4.12 -12.52
CA PHE A 67 9.45 2.94 -11.73
C PHE A 67 8.48 2.65 -10.57
N PRO A 68 8.36 1.39 -10.14
CA PRO A 68 7.59 1.03 -8.95
C PRO A 68 8.31 1.51 -7.69
N THR A 69 7.54 1.89 -6.67
CA THR A 69 8.11 2.18 -5.34
C THR A 69 8.50 0.87 -4.68
N LEU A 70 9.75 0.74 -4.23
CA LEU A 70 10.17 -0.44 -3.49
C LEU A 70 9.70 -0.31 -2.03
N PRO A 71 8.94 -1.28 -1.49
CA PRO A 71 8.54 -1.23 -0.10
C PRO A 71 9.76 -1.39 0.81
N SER A 72 9.78 -0.63 1.89
CA SER A 72 10.77 -0.71 2.97
C SER A 72 10.15 -1.37 4.20
N PHE A 73 11.01 -1.85 5.11
CA PHE A 73 10.56 -2.33 6.42
C PHE A 73 9.84 -1.21 7.19
N VAL A 74 8.64 -1.52 7.68
CA VAL A 74 7.84 -0.64 8.54
C VAL A 74 7.82 -1.23 9.95
N GLY A 75 8.64 -0.71 10.85
CA GLY A 75 8.70 -1.22 12.23
C GLY A 75 7.55 -0.73 13.12
N LEU A 76 6.79 0.27 12.71
CA LEU A 76 5.78 0.92 13.57
C LEU A 76 4.53 1.22 12.76
N SER A 77 3.37 0.90 13.32
CA SER A 77 2.06 1.33 12.81
C SER A 77 1.22 1.81 14.00
N PRO A 78 0.41 2.88 13.86
CA PRO A 78 0.30 3.76 12.70
C PRO A 78 1.58 4.57 12.39
N TYR A 79 1.73 5.00 11.14
CA TYR A 79 2.85 5.85 10.70
C TYR A 79 2.39 6.93 9.69
N LEU A 80 3.19 7.97 9.49
CA LEU A 80 2.88 9.05 8.55
C LEU A 80 3.14 8.62 7.11
N LYS A 81 2.18 8.85 6.22
CA LYS A 81 2.38 8.71 4.78
C LYS A 81 3.33 9.79 4.27
N PRO A 82 4.03 9.56 3.15
CA PRO A 82 4.82 10.59 2.50
C PRO A 82 3.98 11.83 2.18
N VAL A 83 4.59 13.00 2.34
CA VAL A 83 3.95 14.29 2.01
C VAL A 83 3.48 14.25 0.56
N THR A 84 2.20 14.54 0.35
CA THR A 84 1.64 14.60 -1.00
C THR A 84 2.01 15.93 -1.64
N GLU A 85 2.67 15.87 -2.79
CA GLU A 85 2.94 17.06 -3.59
C GLU A 85 1.64 17.61 -4.19
N VAL A 86 1.46 18.92 -4.08
CA VAL A 86 0.30 19.62 -4.63
C VAL A 86 0.66 20.03 -6.05
N ALA A 87 0.00 19.43 -7.04
CA ALA A 87 0.19 19.78 -8.43
C ALA A 87 -0.47 21.14 -8.76
N ALA A 88 0.18 21.92 -9.62
CA ALA A 88 -0.41 23.12 -10.18
C ALA A 88 -1.64 22.78 -11.02
N PRO A 89 -2.73 23.58 -10.98
CA PRO A 89 -3.79 23.47 -11.96
C PRO A 89 -3.25 23.71 -13.39
N PRO A 90 -3.81 23.04 -14.42
CA PRO A 90 -3.23 23.04 -15.77
C PRO A 90 -3.21 24.42 -16.46
N ASP A 91 -4.07 25.34 -16.02
CA ASP A 91 -4.23 26.68 -16.60
C ASP A 91 -3.44 27.75 -15.84
N VAL A 92 -2.64 27.38 -14.83
CA VAL A 92 -1.90 28.32 -13.98
C VAL A 92 -0.45 28.39 -14.45
N GLU A 93 0.04 29.60 -14.68
CA GLU A 93 1.45 29.82 -15.01
C GLU A 93 2.36 29.28 -13.88
N PRO A 94 3.44 28.52 -14.19
CA PRO A 94 4.32 27.95 -13.18
C PRO A 94 4.87 28.96 -12.18
N ALA A 95 5.30 30.14 -12.63
CA ALA A 95 5.83 31.19 -11.75
C ALA A 95 4.77 31.71 -10.77
N ARG A 96 3.53 31.93 -11.24
CA ARG A 96 2.39 32.33 -10.39
C ARG A 96 2.07 31.26 -9.35
N TRP A 97 2.11 29.98 -9.74
CA TRP A 97 1.91 28.86 -8.82
C TRP A 97 3.02 28.77 -7.76
N GLU A 98 4.28 28.86 -8.17
CA GLU A 98 5.43 28.83 -7.25
C GLU A 98 5.39 29.97 -6.23
N ALA A 99 4.98 31.17 -6.65
CA ALA A 99 4.82 32.30 -5.75
C ALA A 99 3.65 32.12 -4.75
N MET A 100 2.54 31.51 -5.19
CA MET A 100 1.33 31.38 -4.39
C MET A 100 1.35 30.16 -3.45
N LEU A 101 1.96 29.06 -3.86
CA LEU A 101 1.95 27.79 -3.12
C LEU A 101 2.37 27.92 -1.64
N PRO A 102 3.43 28.66 -1.27
CA PRO A 102 3.79 28.86 0.14
C PRO A 102 2.69 29.52 0.97
N ARG A 103 1.92 30.45 0.39
CA ARG A 103 0.79 31.12 1.08
C ARG A 103 -0.35 30.14 1.32
N LEU A 104 -0.73 29.37 0.30
CA LEU A 104 -1.80 28.38 0.41
C LEU A 104 -1.45 27.28 1.43
N ARG A 105 -0.17 26.86 1.47
CA ARG A 105 0.34 25.93 2.48
C ARG A 105 0.19 26.48 3.89
N ARG A 106 0.52 27.75 4.14
CA ARG A 106 0.33 28.38 5.46
C ARG A 106 -1.15 28.42 5.87
N LEU A 107 -2.08 28.68 4.96
CA LEU A 107 -3.52 28.67 5.27
C LEU A 107 -4.00 27.28 5.68
N ALA A 108 -3.64 26.26 4.90
CA ALA A 108 -3.99 24.87 5.22
C ALA A 108 -3.34 24.40 6.53
N ASP A 109 -2.07 24.74 6.76
CA ASP A 109 -1.37 24.41 8.00
C ASP A 109 -2.01 25.08 9.22
N ALA A 110 -2.31 26.39 9.16
CA ALA A 110 -2.99 27.10 10.24
C ALA A 110 -4.35 26.48 10.58
N ARG A 111 -5.10 26.04 9.56
CA ARG A 111 -6.38 25.34 9.74
C ARG A 111 -6.20 23.98 10.44
N LEU A 112 -5.19 23.21 10.05
CA LEU A 112 -4.88 21.91 10.65
C LEU A 112 -4.33 22.04 12.07
N ALA A 113 -3.50 23.06 12.33
CA ALA A 113 -2.99 23.39 13.66
C ALA A 113 -4.11 23.76 14.62
N ALA A 114 -5.04 24.62 14.20
CA ALA A 114 -6.22 24.96 14.99
C ALA A 114 -7.06 23.71 15.35
N LEU A 115 -7.22 22.78 14.39
CA LEU A 115 -7.96 21.55 14.63
C LEU A 115 -7.22 20.59 15.59
N GLN A 116 -5.91 20.38 15.42
CA GLN A 116 -5.13 19.54 16.33
C GLN A 116 -5.07 20.10 17.76
N MET A 117 -5.06 21.43 17.92
CA MET A 117 -5.17 22.04 19.25
C MET A 117 -6.52 21.77 19.90
N ALA A 118 -7.60 21.74 19.13
CA ALA A 118 -8.94 21.44 19.62
C ALA A 118 -9.19 19.93 19.83
N GLU A 119 -8.53 19.08 19.04
CA GLU A 119 -8.70 17.62 19.02
C GLU A 119 -7.33 16.95 19.17
N PRO A 120 -6.86 16.71 20.42
CA PRO A 120 -5.54 16.13 20.65
C PRO A 120 -5.43 14.71 20.07
N PRO A 121 -4.22 14.27 19.70
CA PRO A 121 -3.99 12.93 19.16
C PRO A 121 -4.53 11.83 20.08
N SER A 122 -5.04 10.76 19.47
CA SER A 122 -5.42 9.55 20.21
C SER A 122 -4.19 8.84 20.80
N ALA A 123 -4.38 8.00 21.81
CA ALA A 123 -3.32 7.17 22.39
C ALA A 123 -2.63 6.23 21.40
N LEU A 124 -3.25 5.92 20.24
CA LEU A 124 -2.61 5.12 19.19
C LEU A 124 -1.73 5.93 18.24
N THR A 125 -1.77 7.26 18.33
CA THR A 125 -1.10 8.20 17.42
C THR A 125 -0.28 9.24 18.18
N ASP A 126 -0.15 9.08 19.49
CA ASP A 126 0.59 9.98 20.39
C ASP A 126 2.09 10.02 20.09
N HIS A 127 2.61 8.94 19.51
CA HIS A 127 4.00 8.85 19.07
C HIS A 127 4.29 9.57 17.75
N LEU A 128 3.26 10.04 17.03
CA LEU A 128 3.44 10.77 15.79
C LEU A 128 3.80 12.23 16.11
N ASP A 129 4.87 12.71 15.50
CA ASP A 129 5.23 14.13 15.59
C ASP A 129 4.08 15.00 15.03
N PRO A 130 3.49 15.90 15.85
CA PRO A 130 2.33 16.69 15.42
C PRO A 130 2.62 17.58 14.21
N GLU A 131 3.84 18.14 14.11
CA GLU A 131 4.23 19.01 13.00
C GLU A 131 4.36 18.23 11.69
N SER A 132 5.07 17.11 11.70
CA SER A 132 5.17 16.20 10.56
C SER A 132 3.79 15.66 10.14
N HIS A 133 2.90 15.38 11.11
CA HIS A 133 1.53 14.93 10.83
C HIS A 133 0.72 15.99 10.10
N ARG A 134 0.82 17.27 10.51
CA ARG A 134 0.21 18.39 9.79
C ARG A 134 0.80 18.54 8.40
N ALA A 135 2.13 18.53 8.27
CA ALA A 135 2.81 18.68 6.99
C ALA A 135 2.34 17.62 5.97
N ALA A 136 2.18 16.36 6.39
CA ALA A 136 1.64 15.30 5.54
C ALA A 136 0.16 15.54 5.15
N ALA A 137 -0.65 16.10 6.05
CA ALA A 137 -2.06 16.42 5.81
C ALA A 137 -2.28 17.68 4.95
N VAL A 138 -1.38 18.66 5.00
CA VAL A 138 -1.47 19.91 4.21
C VAL A 138 -1.62 19.62 2.72
N GLY A 139 -0.79 18.72 2.17
CA GLY A 139 -0.85 18.35 0.76
C GLY A 139 -2.19 17.72 0.36
N LEU A 140 -2.74 16.85 1.21
CA LEU A 140 -4.04 16.21 0.98
C LEU A 140 -5.19 17.23 1.05
N LEU A 141 -5.20 18.09 2.06
CA LEU A 141 -6.23 19.12 2.23
C LEU A 141 -6.22 20.12 1.07
N LEU A 142 -5.03 20.59 0.68
CA LEU A 142 -4.86 21.49 -0.45
C LEU A 142 -5.27 20.84 -1.76
N GLY A 143 -4.76 19.64 -2.06
CA GLY A 143 -5.09 18.94 -3.31
C GLY A 143 -6.60 18.76 -3.50
N ARG A 144 -7.32 18.37 -2.44
CA ARG A 144 -8.79 18.23 -2.46
C ARG A 144 -9.51 19.56 -2.64
N SER A 145 -9.05 20.61 -1.96
CA SER A 145 -9.69 21.92 -2.01
C SER A 145 -9.48 22.59 -3.37
N LEU A 146 -8.25 22.51 -3.90
CA LEU A 146 -7.89 23.07 -5.22
C LEU A 146 -8.60 22.37 -6.37
N ALA A 147 -8.82 21.06 -6.27
CA ALA A 147 -9.59 20.32 -7.27
C ALA A 147 -11.05 20.79 -7.38
N ARG A 148 -11.57 21.48 -6.36
CA ARG A 148 -12.94 22.01 -6.30
C ARG A 148 -13.03 23.52 -6.52
N LEU A 149 -11.89 24.21 -6.50
CA LEU A 149 -11.81 25.65 -6.66
C LEU A 149 -12.13 26.05 -8.10
N ASP A 150 -12.97 27.08 -8.26
CA ASP A 150 -13.32 27.60 -9.59
C ASP A 150 -12.07 28.14 -10.31
N ARG A 151 -11.90 27.75 -11.58
CA ARG A 151 -10.76 28.18 -12.41
C ARG A 151 -10.69 29.69 -12.62
N ARG A 152 -11.80 30.41 -12.47
CA ARG A 152 -11.86 31.86 -12.62
C ARG A 152 -10.94 32.59 -11.63
N PHE A 153 -10.77 32.08 -10.42
CA PHE A 153 -9.89 32.69 -9.42
C PHE A 153 -8.40 32.68 -9.81
N TRP A 154 -8.02 31.81 -10.74
CA TRP A 154 -6.64 31.70 -11.24
C TRP A 154 -6.33 32.62 -12.41
N ARG A 155 -7.36 33.09 -13.13
CA ARG A 155 -7.24 33.95 -14.32
C ARG A 155 -7.55 35.41 -14.03
N ASP A 156 -8.03 35.69 -12.84
CA ASP A 156 -8.35 37.02 -12.40
C ASP A 156 -7.07 37.77 -12.06
N ASP A 157 -6.87 38.90 -12.74
CA ASP A 157 -5.74 39.82 -12.53
C ASP A 157 -6.22 41.13 -11.89
N ALA A 158 -7.48 41.22 -11.47
CA ALA A 158 -7.98 42.39 -10.77
C ALA A 158 -7.31 42.52 -9.38
N ASP A 159 -7.18 43.76 -8.92
CA ASP A 159 -6.63 44.05 -7.60
C ASP A 159 -7.33 43.24 -6.49
N GLY A 160 -6.53 42.63 -5.61
CA GLY A 160 -7.03 41.83 -4.49
C GLY A 160 -7.51 40.42 -4.84
N TRP A 161 -7.26 39.92 -6.07
CA TRP A 161 -7.61 38.55 -6.46
C TRP A 161 -7.05 37.49 -5.49
N GLU A 162 -5.85 37.70 -4.95
CA GLU A 162 -5.21 36.78 -4.01
C GLU A 162 -6.04 36.58 -2.74
N SER A 163 -6.54 37.68 -2.15
CA SER A 163 -7.37 37.61 -0.95
C SER A 163 -8.70 36.93 -1.22
N ARG A 164 -9.29 37.13 -2.41
CA ARG A 164 -10.50 36.41 -2.83
C ARG A 164 -10.25 34.91 -3.00
N LEU A 165 -9.13 34.54 -3.63
CA LEU A 165 -8.68 33.16 -3.78
C LEU A 165 -8.49 32.50 -2.41
N GLU A 166 -7.80 33.16 -1.49
CA GLU A 166 -7.55 32.66 -0.14
C GLU A 166 -8.86 32.46 0.65
N ALA A 167 -9.79 33.42 0.58
CA ALA A 167 -11.09 33.31 1.22
C ALA A 167 -11.92 32.14 0.69
N GLU A 168 -11.98 31.99 -0.63
CA GLU A 168 -12.68 30.88 -1.28
C GLU A 168 -12.05 29.53 -0.91
N LEU A 169 -10.71 29.45 -0.93
CA LEU A 169 -9.98 28.25 -0.56
C LEU A 169 -10.26 27.85 0.89
N LEU A 170 -10.29 28.80 1.82
CA LEU A 170 -10.64 28.56 3.23
C LEU A 170 -12.07 28.05 3.39
N ALA A 171 -13.03 28.57 2.60
CA ALA A 171 -14.41 28.08 2.60
C ALA A 171 -14.49 26.61 2.14
N LEU A 172 -13.59 26.18 1.26
CA LEU A 172 -13.46 24.79 0.81
C LEU A 172 -12.75 23.88 1.82
N MET A 173 -12.22 24.41 2.94
CA MET A 173 -11.56 23.67 4.02
C MET A 173 -12.39 23.67 5.34
N PRO A 174 -13.61 23.13 5.37
CA PRO A 174 -14.36 22.96 6.62
C PRO A 174 -13.64 22.01 7.58
N PRO A 175 -13.92 22.04 8.89
CA PRO A 175 -13.25 21.19 9.88
C PRO A 175 -13.35 19.69 9.58
N SER A 176 -14.45 19.24 8.97
CA SER A 176 -14.63 17.84 8.56
C SER A 176 -13.62 17.40 7.49
N GLN A 177 -13.29 18.27 6.52
CA GLN A 177 -12.27 17.98 5.51
C GLN A 177 -10.86 18.00 6.11
N ALA A 178 -10.58 18.93 7.01
CA ALA A 178 -9.31 18.97 7.74
C ALA A 178 -9.11 17.70 8.59
N ARG A 179 -10.16 17.24 9.29
CA ARG A 179 -10.13 15.98 10.07
C ARG A 179 -9.90 14.77 9.18
N SER A 180 -10.59 14.70 8.03
CA SER A 180 -10.35 13.65 7.04
C SER A 180 -8.92 13.70 6.50
N ALA A 181 -8.37 14.87 6.20
CA ALA A 181 -6.98 14.99 5.73
C ALA A 181 -5.96 14.51 6.79
N LEU A 182 -6.16 14.82 8.07
CA LEU A 182 -5.35 14.29 9.18
C LEU A 182 -5.49 12.77 9.32
N ALA A 183 -6.70 12.23 9.20
CA ALA A 183 -6.91 10.78 9.26
C ALA A 183 -6.26 10.06 8.07
N ASP A 184 -6.35 10.64 6.88
CA ASP A 184 -5.87 10.05 5.63
C ASP A 184 -4.36 10.17 5.46
N SER A 185 -3.71 11.12 6.14
CA SER A 185 -2.24 11.24 6.16
C SER A 185 -1.55 10.18 7.02
N VAL A 186 -2.32 9.43 7.81
CA VAL A 186 -1.83 8.31 8.63
C VAL A 186 -2.11 6.99 7.92
N ALA A 187 -1.09 6.14 7.81
CA ALA A 187 -1.24 4.74 7.46
C ALA A 187 -1.45 3.92 8.74
N SER A 188 -2.52 3.15 8.81
CA SER A 188 -2.88 2.33 9.98
C SER A 188 -3.45 0.98 9.57
N LEU A 189 -3.13 -0.06 10.32
CA LEU A 189 -3.76 -1.37 10.16
C LEU A 189 -5.08 -1.41 10.96
N ASP A 190 -6.19 -1.45 10.25
CA ASP A 190 -7.53 -1.48 10.84
C ASP A 190 -8.22 -2.82 10.56
N PHE A 191 -8.91 -3.37 11.54
CA PHE A 191 -9.82 -4.51 11.43
C PHE A 191 -11.23 -3.95 11.33
N LEU A 192 -11.76 -3.96 10.10
CA LEU A 192 -13.00 -3.27 9.77
C LEU A 192 -14.22 -4.13 10.10
N GLN A 193 -14.23 -5.38 9.63
CA GLN A 193 -15.35 -6.28 9.83
C GLN A 193 -14.90 -7.73 9.70
N LEU A 194 -15.46 -8.60 10.54
CA LEU A 194 -15.37 -10.06 10.38
C LEU A 194 -16.77 -10.58 10.07
N GLN A 195 -16.90 -11.34 8.98
CA GLN A 195 -18.16 -11.91 8.52
C GLN A 195 -18.03 -13.43 8.35
N LEU A 196 -19.15 -14.12 8.55
CA LEU A 196 -19.31 -15.53 8.26
C LEU A 196 -20.31 -15.67 7.12
N ARG A 197 -19.97 -16.47 6.12
CA ARG A 197 -20.87 -16.84 5.03
C ARG A 197 -21.14 -18.33 5.09
N ASN A 198 -22.41 -18.71 4.96
CA ASN A 198 -22.81 -20.12 4.85
C ASN A 198 -23.02 -20.56 3.40
N LEU A 199 -23.20 -21.87 3.17
CA LEU A 199 -23.46 -22.44 1.84
C LEU A 199 -24.76 -21.95 1.21
N ALA A 200 -25.74 -21.55 2.02
CA ALA A 200 -26.97 -20.91 1.54
C ALA A 200 -26.79 -19.43 1.13
N GLY A 201 -25.58 -18.88 1.28
CA GLY A 201 -25.26 -17.50 0.93
C GLY A 201 -25.60 -16.45 1.99
N GLN A 202 -26.10 -16.85 3.17
CA GLN A 202 -26.36 -15.94 4.28
C GLN A 202 -25.05 -15.42 4.86
N VAL A 203 -25.01 -14.12 5.15
CA VAL A 203 -23.85 -13.43 5.72
C VAL A 203 -24.21 -12.92 7.11
N ASN A 204 -23.39 -13.26 8.10
CA ASN A 204 -23.55 -12.83 9.49
C ASN A 204 -22.29 -12.06 9.92
N ALA A 205 -22.44 -10.90 10.55
CA ALA A 205 -21.30 -10.21 11.14
C ALA A 205 -20.93 -10.88 12.47
N ALA A 206 -19.63 -11.15 12.68
CA ALA A 206 -19.16 -11.79 13.92
C ALA A 206 -19.37 -10.90 15.15
N SER A 207 -19.43 -9.58 14.98
CA SER A 207 -19.77 -8.62 16.05
C SER A 207 -21.14 -8.92 16.66
N ASP A 208 -22.10 -9.37 15.85
CA ASP A 208 -23.47 -9.64 16.29
C ASP A 208 -23.55 -10.97 17.06
N LEU A 209 -22.48 -11.76 17.00
CA LEU A 209 -22.33 -13.06 17.64
C LEU A 209 -21.53 -12.98 18.95
N VAL A 210 -21.11 -11.79 19.36
CA VAL A 210 -20.42 -11.51 20.62
C VAL A 210 -21.30 -10.58 21.45
N ARG A 211 -21.69 -10.99 22.66
CA ARG A 211 -22.66 -10.20 23.46
C ARG A 211 -22.02 -9.23 24.45
N ASP A 212 -20.84 -9.51 24.99
CA ASP A 212 -20.35 -8.78 26.18
C ASP A 212 -18.83 -8.50 26.17
N SER A 213 -18.15 -8.68 25.04
CA SER A 213 -16.69 -8.49 24.95
C SER A 213 -16.27 -7.86 23.62
N PRO A 214 -15.13 -7.14 23.58
CA PRO A 214 -14.56 -6.72 22.31
C PRO A 214 -14.25 -7.96 21.47
N LEU A 215 -14.62 -7.93 20.19
CA LEU A 215 -14.39 -9.05 19.27
C LEU A 215 -12.91 -9.43 19.23
N TRP A 216 -12.00 -8.46 19.24
CA TRP A 216 -10.56 -8.66 19.12
C TRP A 216 -9.84 -8.41 20.44
N THR A 217 -8.85 -9.25 20.74
CA THR A 217 -7.86 -9.05 21.79
C THR A 217 -6.45 -9.37 21.28
N VAL A 218 -5.42 -8.77 21.87
CA VAL A 218 -4.02 -9.16 21.61
C VAL A 218 -3.72 -10.44 22.42
N GLU A 219 -3.43 -11.54 21.74
CA GLU A 219 -3.05 -12.81 22.37
C GLU A 219 -1.54 -12.85 22.68
N SER A 220 -0.70 -12.32 21.78
CA SER A 220 0.75 -12.23 22.00
C SER A 220 1.43 -11.20 21.09
N GLY A 221 2.68 -10.84 21.42
CA GLY A 221 3.53 -9.93 20.64
C GLY A 221 3.40 -8.45 21.03
N PRO A 222 4.21 -7.58 20.41
CA PRO A 222 4.29 -6.15 20.74
C PRO A 222 3.18 -5.35 20.05
N GLY A 223 1.92 -5.67 20.39
CA GLY A 223 0.73 -5.06 19.78
C GLY A 223 -0.24 -4.51 20.81
N GLU A 224 -0.94 -3.46 20.43
CA GLU A 224 -2.02 -2.84 21.20
C GLU A 224 -3.18 -2.51 20.28
N ILE A 225 -4.41 -2.62 20.77
CA ILE A 225 -5.61 -2.34 19.97
C ILE A 225 -6.45 -1.24 20.62
N ALA A 226 -7.11 -0.43 19.81
CA ALA A 226 -8.18 0.45 20.28
C ALA A 226 -9.34 0.52 19.28
N SER A 227 -10.54 0.82 19.78
CA SER A 227 -11.70 1.09 18.95
C SER A 227 -11.67 2.54 18.48
N VAL A 228 -11.63 2.78 17.16
CA VAL A 228 -11.55 4.13 16.57
C VAL A 228 -12.60 4.27 15.48
N GLY A 229 -13.76 4.85 15.81
CA GLY A 229 -14.84 5.06 14.84
C GLY A 229 -15.48 3.75 14.35
N GLY A 230 -15.72 2.80 15.26
CA GLY A 230 -16.40 1.53 14.97
C GLY A 230 -15.52 0.44 14.33
N ARG A 231 -14.22 0.69 14.15
CA ARG A 231 -13.21 -0.29 13.71
C ARG A 231 -12.17 -0.52 14.80
N THR A 232 -11.54 -1.69 14.79
CA THR A 232 -10.42 -1.99 15.71
C THR A 232 -9.11 -1.65 15.03
N ARG A 233 -8.37 -0.66 15.53
CA ARG A 233 -7.05 -0.30 15.00
C ARG A 233 -5.96 -1.04 15.77
N LEU A 234 -4.99 -1.60 15.05
CA LEU A 234 -3.79 -2.19 15.63
C LEU A 234 -2.63 -1.19 15.62
N ARG A 235 -2.07 -0.92 16.79
CA ARG A 235 -0.72 -0.37 16.96
C ARG A 235 0.24 -1.52 17.17
N TYR A 236 1.32 -1.58 16.39
CA TYR A 236 2.37 -2.57 16.57
C TYR A 236 3.74 -1.91 16.50
N ARG A 237 4.71 -2.47 17.22
CA ARG A 237 6.13 -2.07 17.16
C ARG A 237 7.03 -3.28 16.99
N PHE A 238 7.57 -3.46 15.79
CA PHE A 238 8.62 -4.42 15.47
C PHE A 238 9.98 -3.70 15.44
N GLU A 239 10.90 -4.16 16.28
CA GLU A 239 12.28 -3.65 16.30
C GLU A 239 13.06 -4.10 15.06
N SER A 240 12.71 -5.26 14.49
CA SER A 240 13.35 -5.81 13.31
C SER A 240 12.44 -6.79 12.56
N ALA A 241 12.89 -7.25 11.39
CA ALA A 241 12.21 -8.28 10.62
C ALA A 241 12.14 -9.66 11.32
N SER A 242 12.93 -9.87 12.39
CA SER A 242 12.92 -11.08 13.20
C SER A 242 12.14 -10.94 14.51
N SER A 243 11.50 -9.79 14.76
CA SER A 243 10.63 -9.62 15.92
C SER A 243 9.51 -10.68 15.93
N PRO A 244 9.04 -11.11 17.11
CA PRO A 244 7.91 -12.02 17.20
C PRO A 244 6.66 -11.40 16.56
N PRO A 245 5.77 -12.22 15.95
CA PRO A 245 4.56 -11.70 15.35
C PRO A 245 3.62 -11.12 16.42
N VAL A 246 2.79 -10.16 16.02
CA VAL A 246 1.63 -9.77 16.81
C VAL A 246 0.48 -10.71 16.46
N VAL A 247 -0.06 -11.41 17.45
CA VAL A 247 -1.19 -12.34 17.26
C VAL A 247 -2.43 -11.74 17.87
N LEU A 248 -3.42 -11.48 17.02
CA LEU A 248 -4.74 -11.05 17.43
C LEU A 248 -5.68 -12.24 17.47
N LEU A 249 -6.56 -12.26 18.47
CA LEU A 249 -7.53 -13.32 18.68
C LEU A 249 -8.93 -12.74 18.66
N ALA A 250 -9.77 -13.30 17.80
CA ALA A 250 -11.21 -13.10 17.83
C ALA A 250 -11.93 -14.35 18.34
N ARG A 251 -12.81 -14.16 19.33
CA ARG A 251 -13.65 -15.22 19.89
C ARG A 251 -15.12 -14.90 19.63
N PHE A 252 -15.84 -15.85 19.06
CA PHE A 252 -17.28 -15.76 18.81
C PHE A 252 -17.85 -17.19 18.68
N SER A 253 -19.17 -17.31 18.66
CA SER A 253 -19.83 -18.61 18.47
C SER A 253 -20.57 -18.66 17.15
N LEU A 254 -20.52 -19.81 16.47
CA LEU A 254 -21.32 -20.04 15.27
C LEU A 254 -22.81 -20.04 15.64
N PRO A 255 -23.68 -19.44 14.81
CA PRO A 255 -25.13 -19.63 14.94
C PRO A 255 -25.48 -21.13 14.84
N PRO A 256 -26.54 -21.60 15.52
CA PRO A 256 -26.94 -23.02 15.49
C PRO A 256 -27.17 -23.61 14.10
N ARG A 257 -27.45 -22.76 13.11
CA ARG A 257 -27.67 -23.15 11.69
C ARG A 257 -26.37 -23.30 10.91
N ILE A 258 -25.22 -22.94 11.48
CA ILE A 258 -23.90 -23.05 10.86
C ILE A 258 -23.14 -24.18 11.56
N THR A 259 -23.12 -25.34 10.92
CA THR A 259 -22.32 -26.50 11.30
C THR A 259 -20.83 -26.27 10.98
N PRO A 260 -19.92 -26.66 11.89
CA PRO A 260 -18.49 -26.57 11.66
C PRO A 260 -18.03 -27.46 10.50
N PRO A 261 -16.82 -27.25 9.96
CA PRO A 261 -16.23 -28.13 8.97
C PRO A 261 -15.87 -29.51 9.55
N GLY A 262 -16.26 -30.60 8.87
CA GLY A 262 -16.14 -31.98 9.37
C GLY A 262 -16.77 -33.05 8.46
N ASP A 263 -17.23 -34.16 9.04
CA ASP A 263 -17.72 -35.36 8.33
C ASP A 263 -19.16 -35.25 7.79
N GLU A 264 -19.95 -34.29 8.30
CA GLU A 264 -21.21 -33.85 7.69
C GLU A 264 -21.00 -32.59 6.85
N PRO A 265 -21.86 -32.30 5.84
CA PRO A 265 -21.67 -31.13 5.00
C PRO A 265 -21.69 -29.86 5.85
N SER A 266 -20.49 -29.31 6.05
CA SER A 266 -20.31 -28.04 6.73
C SER A 266 -21.15 -26.99 6.05
N SER A 267 -22.00 -26.32 6.81
CA SER A 267 -22.71 -25.16 6.28
C SER A 267 -21.85 -23.90 6.35
N LEU A 268 -20.73 -23.89 7.10
CA LEU A 268 -19.74 -22.81 7.03
C LEU A 268 -19.03 -22.82 5.66
N HIS A 269 -19.29 -21.81 4.84
CA HIS A 269 -18.63 -21.64 3.54
C HIS A 269 -17.35 -20.82 3.68
N LYS A 270 -17.45 -19.60 4.21
CA LYS A 270 -16.32 -18.65 4.26
C LYS A 270 -16.29 -17.87 5.56
N LEU A 271 -15.08 -17.55 6.02
CA LEU A 271 -14.81 -16.48 6.96
C LEU A 271 -14.20 -15.32 6.16
N ILE A 272 -14.71 -14.11 6.33
CA ILE A 272 -14.29 -12.94 5.54
C ILE A 272 -13.85 -11.86 6.52
N LEU A 273 -12.57 -11.53 6.50
CA LEU A 273 -11.99 -10.46 7.31
C LEU A 273 -11.65 -9.26 6.42
N SER A 274 -12.34 -8.14 6.63
CA SER A 274 -12.03 -6.87 5.98
C SER A 274 -11.01 -6.09 6.79
N LEU A 275 -9.90 -5.73 6.17
CA LEU A 275 -8.78 -5.00 6.76
C LEU A 275 -8.61 -3.65 6.06
N GLY A 276 -8.34 -2.58 6.80
CA GLY A 276 -7.72 -1.37 6.28
C GLY A 276 -6.20 -1.54 6.33
N CYS A 277 -5.53 -1.53 5.19
CA CYS A 277 -4.10 -1.82 5.11
C CYS A 277 -3.24 -0.55 5.27
N ASP A 278 -2.08 -0.72 5.90
CA ASP A 278 -1.08 0.34 6.07
C ASP A 278 0.08 0.23 5.07
N ASN A 279 -0.01 -0.61 4.05
CA ASN A 279 1.04 -0.80 3.04
C ASN A 279 2.41 -1.25 3.60
N SER A 280 2.47 -1.81 4.82
CA SER A 280 3.71 -2.32 5.43
C SER A 280 4.30 -3.57 4.74
N PHE A 281 3.50 -4.24 3.90
CA PHE A 281 3.82 -5.54 3.31
C PHE A 281 4.25 -6.59 4.34
N HIS A 282 3.80 -6.46 5.59
CA HIS A 282 3.88 -7.54 6.55
C HIS A 282 2.98 -8.71 6.15
N ARG A 283 3.35 -9.91 6.59
CA ARG A 283 2.61 -11.13 6.27
C ARG A 283 1.53 -11.35 7.31
N VAL A 284 0.34 -11.67 6.85
CA VAL A 284 -0.83 -12.05 7.62
C VAL A 284 -0.99 -13.55 7.49
N ARG A 285 -0.87 -14.26 8.60
CA ARG A 285 -1.18 -15.67 8.72
C ARG A 285 -2.44 -15.84 9.55
N VAL A 286 -3.27 -16.81 9.16
CA VAL A 286 -4.50 -17.09 9.88
C VAL A 286 -4.53 -18.53 10.36
N GLU A 287 -4.98 -18.70 11.59
CA GLU A 287 -5.35 -19.98 12.17
C GLU A 287 -6.74 -19.85 12.78
N ALA A 288 -7.51 -20.93 12.80
CA ALA A 288 -8.83 -20.94 13.42
C ALA A 288 -9.03 -22.25 14.17
N ASP A 289 -9.44 -22.17 15.43
CA ASP A 289 -10.07 -23.30 16.10
C ASP A 289 -11.58 -23.18 15.85
N ILE A 290 -12.18 -24.18 15.21
CA ILE A 290 -13.62 -24.21 14.88
C ILE A 290 -14.18 -25.52 15.44
N GLY A 291 -14.93 -25.43 16.55
CA GLY A 291 -15.38 -26.61 17.28
C GLY A 291 -14.19 -27.44 17.81
N PRO A 292 -14.14 -28.76 17.55
CA PRO A 292 -13.06 -29.62 18.04
C PRO A 292 -11.77 -29.50 17.23
N ASP A 293 -11.79 -28.81 16.09
CA ASP A 293 -10.75 -28.88 15.07
C ASP A 293 -9.96 -27.58 14.95
N ARG A 294 -8.65 -27.73 14.73
CA ARG A 294 -7.73 -26.64 14.41
C ARG A 294 -7.44 -26.59 12.92
N TRP A 295 -7.56 -25.41 12.36
CA TRP A 295 -7.39 -25.09 10.95
C TRP A 295 -6.27 -24.05 10.77
N THR A 296 -5.47 -24.21 9.72
CA THR A 296 -4.43 -23.25 9.34
C THR A 296 -4.63 -22.79 7.90
N GLY A 297 -4.44 -21.49 7.65
CA GLY A 297 -4.35 -20.95 6.31
C GLY A 297 -3.13 -21.50 5.59
N GLN A 298 -3.32 -22.03 4.39
CA GLN A 298 -2.22 -22.61 3.60
C GLN A 298 -1.25 -21.56 3.04
N THR A 299 -1.65 -20.29 2.99
CA THR A 299 -0.86 -19.22 2.39
C THR A 299 -0.94 -17.94 3.20
N ASP A 300 0.20 -17.27 3.35
CA ASP A 300 0.25 -15.93 3.93
C ASP A 300 -0.36 -14.92 2.94
N THR A 301 -0.98 -13.87 3.46
CA THR A 301 -1.43 -12.69 2.70
C THR A 301 -0.59 -11.48 3.08
N TYR A 302 -0.37 -10.52 2.18
CA TYR A 302 0.43 -9.34 2.47
C TYR A 302 -0.44 -8.10 2.74
N ILE A 303 -0.11 -7.32 3.78
CA ILE A 303 -0.75 -6.03 4.08
C ILE A 303 -0.24 -4.98 3.09
N ALA A 304 -0.90 -4.89 1.94
CA ALA A 304 -0.38 -4.12 0.82
C ALA A 304 -1.40 -3.07 0.35
N GLN A 305 -0.88 -1.93 -0.13
CA GLN A 305 -1.63 -0.70 -0.47
C GLN A 305 -2.29 -0.05 0.76
N HIS A 306 -2.66 1.22 0.63
CA HIS A 306 -3.48 1.95 1.61
C HIS A 306 -4.97 1.82 1.29
N ARG A 307 -5.40 0.61 0.89
CA ARG A 307 -6.78 0.29 0.52
C ARG A 307 -7.35 -0.81 1.39
N PRO A 308 -8.69 -0.88 1.53
CA PRO A 308 -9.33 -2.02 2.14
C PRO A 308 -8.98 -3.32 1.40
N LEU A 309 -8.63 -4.35 2.16
CA LEU A 309 -8.35 -5.71 1.71
C LEU A 309 -9.36 -6.67 2.33
N SER A 310 -9.88 -7.60 1.54
CA SER A 310 -10.73 -8.69 2.03
C SER A 310 -9.92 -9.98 2.08
N LEU A 311 -9.65 -10.48 3.28
CA LEU A 311 -9.05 -11.77 3.54
C LEU A 311 -10.15 -12.81 3.68
N VAL A 312 -10.41 -13.52 2.58
CA VAL A 312 -11.40 -14.60 2.53
C VAL A 312 -10.71 -15.92 2.87
N MET A 313 -11.21 -16.61 3.89
CA MET A 313 -10.73 -17.91 4.33
C MET A 313 -11.82 -18.95 4.10
N GLN A 314 -11.44 -20.11 3.58
CA GLN A 314 -12.41 -21.15 3.21
C GLN A 314 -11.92 -22.52 3.69
N PRO A 315 -12.70 -23.24 4.51
CA PRO A 315 -12.51 -24.69 4.68
C PRO A 315 -12.58 -25.43 3.33
N PRO A 316 -12.16 -26.71 3.26
CA PRO A 316 -12.32 -27.51 2.06
C PRO A 316 -13.79 -27.59 1.63
N THR A 317 -14.09 -27.23 0.38
CA THR A 317 -15.45 -27.31 -0.18
C THR A 317 -15.43 -27.74 -1.65
N PHE A 318 -16.60 -27.88 -2.26
CA PHE A 318 -16.71 -28.19 -3.70
C PHE A 318 -16.06 -27.12 -4.59
N ASP A 319 -15.92 -25.86 -4.13
CA ASP A 319 -15.27 -24.80 -4.91
C ASP A 319 -13.79 -25.14 -5.18
N ASP A 320 -13.14 -25.97 -4.33
CA ASP A 320 -11.74 -26.35 -4.49
C ASP A 320 -11.51 -27.32 -5.66
N THR A 321 -12.54 -27.99 -6.16
CA THR A 321 -12.46 -28.86 -7.35
C THR A 321 -12.74 -28.10 -8.65
N THR A 322 -13.23 -26.86 -8.57
CA THR A 322 -13.54 -26.05 -9.76
C THR A 322 -12.28 -25.39 -10.33
N LEU A 323 -12.27 -25.14 -11.65
CA LEU A 323 -11.20 -24.39 -12.33
C LEU A 323 -11.30 -22.87 -12.12
N ARG A 324 -12.09 -22.40 -11.14
CA ARG A 324 -12.29 -20.98 -10.87
C ARG A 324 -11.06 -20.38 -10.21
N ALA A 325 -10.85 -19.09 -10.47
CA ALA A 325 -9.83 -18.30 -9.80
C ALA A 325 -9.97 -18.39 -8.27
N ARG A 326 -8.95 -18.91 -7.59
CA ARG A 326 -8.95 -19.03 -6.13
C ARG A 326 -8.61 -17.69 -5.50
N LEU A 327 -9.65 -16.95 -5.13
CA LEU A 327 -9.56 -15.64 -4.45
C LEU A 327 -9.59 -15.75 -2.91
N TRP A 328 -9.49 -16.96 -2.37
CA TRP A 328 -9.49 -17.24 -0.93
C TRP A 328 -8.19 -17.89 -0.48
N VAL A 329 -7.93 -17.84 0.83
CA VAL A 329 -6.93 -18.62 1.53
C VAL A 329 -7.57 -19.94 1.95
N PRO A 330 -7.15 -21.08 1.37
CA PRO A 330 -7.66 -22.39 1.80
C PRO A 330 -7.23 -22.68 3.23
N LEU A 331 -8.15 -23.20 4.02
CA LEU A 331 -7.89 -23.68 5.37
C LEU A 331 -7.65 -25.19 5.31
N ARG A 332 -6.63 -25.66 6.04
CA ARG A 332 -6.32 -27.08 6.20
C ARG A 332 -6.45 -27.47 7.67
N LYS A 333 -7.17 -28.56 7.95
CA LYS A 333 -7.21 -29.17 9.28
C LYS A 333 -5.82 -29.69 9.66
N VAL A 334 -5.33 -29.33 10.85
CA VAL A 334 -3.97 -29.67 11.32
C VAL A 334 -3.99 -30.52 12.58
N GLY A 335 -5.13 -30.62 13.26
CA GLY A 335 -5.26 -31.39 14.50
C GLY A 335 -6.42 -30.90 15.36
N PRO A 336 -6.47 -31.30 16.64
CA PRO A 336 -7.47 -30.81 17.57
C PRO A 336 -7.28 -29.32 17.91
N ALA A 337 -8.37 -28.66 18.26
CA ALA A 337 -8.41 -27.28 18.75
C ALA A 337 -7.47 -27.07 19.96
N ARG A 338 -6.87 -25.87 20.07
CA ARG A 338 -5.96 -25.55 21.20
C ARG A 338 -6.70 -25.35 22.53
N THR A 339 -7.97 -25.01 22.45
CA THR A 339 -8.80 -24.70 23.62
C THR A 339 -9.79 -25.85 23.82
N ALA A 340 -9.96 -26.32 25.06
CA ALA A 340 -10.80 -27.46 25.38
C ALA A 340 -12.22 -27.27 24.81
N ALA A 341 -12.76 -28.34 24.21
CA ALA A 341 -14.04 -28.36 23.54
C ALA A 341 -15.16 -27.84 24.47
N ALA A 342 -15.90 -26.85 24.02
CA ALA A 342 -17.19 -26.54 24.64
C ALA A 342 -18.13 -27.74 24.48
N SER A 343 -19.06 -27.89 25.42
CA SER A 343 -20.11 -28.91 25.45
C SER A 343 -20.75 -29.13 24.07
N MET A 344 -21.03 -30.38 23.70
CA MET A 344 -21.65 -30.75 22.41
C MET A 344 -23.04 -30.13 22.20
N ASP A 345 -23.70 -29.68 23.27
CA ASP A 345 -25.07 -29.14 23.22
C ASP A 345 -25.14 -27.61 23.02
N GLY A 346 -23.99 -26.93 22.83
CA GLY A 346 -23.91 -25.48 22.73
C GLY A 346 -23.59 -24.92 21.34
N PRO A 347 -23.72 -23.59 21.13
CA PRO A 347 -23.18 -22.91 19.95
C PRO A 347 -21.70 -23.24 19.75
N THR A 348 -21.31 -23.62 18.54
CA THR A 348 -19.93 -24.04 18.28
C THR A 348 -18.96 -22.87 18.46
N PRO A 349 -17.99 -22.95 19.39
CA PRO A 349 -17.04 -21.87 19.62
C PRO A 349 -16.06 -21.75 18.45
N VAL A 350 -15.68 -20.51 18.15
CA VAL A 350 -14.63 -20.18 17.17
C VAL A 350 -13.59 -19.28 17.82
N ALA A 351 -12.32 -19.64 17.65
CA ALA A 351 -11.18 -18.82 17.99
C ALA A 351 -10.33 -18.57 16.75
N LEU A 352 -10.51 -17.39 16.15
CA LEU A 352 -9.77 -16.95 14.95
C LEU A 352 -8.52 -16.17 15.36
N ARG A 353 -7.34 -16.68 14.99
CA ARG A 353 -6.05 -16.03 15.22
C ARG A 353 -5.53 -15.41 13.94
N VAL A 354 -5.21 -14.13 14.00
CA VAL A 354 -4.59 -13.39 12.90
C VAL A 354 -3.20 -12.95 13.37
N ALA A 355 -2.17 -13.58 12.83
CA ALA A 355 -0.77 -13.30 13.14
C ALA A 355 -0.17 -12.35 12.09
N ILE A 356 0.31 -11.20 12.53
CA ILE A 356 1.04 -10.23 11.72
C ILE A 356 2.53 -10.47 11.91
N HIS A 357 3.18 -11.03 10.89
CA HIS A 357 4.61 -11.30 10.87
C HIS A 357 5.37 -10.14 10.20
N PRO A 358 6.36 -9.54 10.88
CA PRO A 358 7.19 -8.51 10.26
C PRO A 358 7.88 -9.07 9.02
N SER A 359 8.08 -8.19 8.03
CA SER A 359 8.74 -8.54 6.77
C SER A 359 9.86 -7.56 6.50
N SER A 360 11.08 -8.07 6.28
CA SER A 360 12.22 -7.23 5.89
C SER A 360 11.94 -6.51 4.57
N SER A 361 12.71 -5.46 4.23
CA SER A 361 12.55 -4.77 2.93
C SER A 361 12.64 -5.74 1.75
N VAL A 362 13.56 -6.72 1.79
CA VAL A 362 13.67 -7.75 0.75
C VAL A 362 12.42 -8.63 0.69
N GLN A 363 11.92 -9.08 1.84
CA GLN A 363 10.69 -9.89 1.91
C GLN A 363 9.46 -9.10 1.45
N ALA A 364 9.39 -7.80 1.75
CA ALA A 364 8.33 -6.90 1.30
C ALA A 364 8.37 -6.71 -0.23
N VAL A 365 9.56 -6.53 -0.82
CA VAL A 365 9.73 -6.44 -2.27
C VAL A 365 9.30 -7.76 -2.94
N ILE A 366 9.78 -8.90 -2.43
CA ILE A 366 9.37 -10.22 -2.93
C ILE A 366 7.86 -10.40 -2.77
N GLY A 367 7.29 -10.02 -1.63
CA GLY A 367 5.85 -10.09 -1.37
C GLY A 367 5.03 -9.25 -2.34
N LYS A 368 5.52 -8.07 -2.71
CA LYS A 368 4.92 -7.21 -3.74
C LYS A 368 4.93 -7.87 -5.11
N VAL A 369 6.08 -8.41 -5.54
CA VAL A 369 6.22 -9.16 -6.80
C VAL A 369 5.27 -10.35 -6.78
N GLN A 370 5.33 -11.19 -5.73
CA GLN A 370 4.49 -12.36 -5.56
C GLN A 370 3.01 -12.02 -5.60
N ARG A 371 2.56 -10.96 -4.92
CA ARG A 371 1.15 -10.54 -4.93
C ARG A 371 0.64 -10.27 -6.34
N ASN A 372 1.43 -9.58 -7.16
CA ASN A 372 1.03 -9.23 -8.53
C ASN A 372 1.02 -10.45 -9.47
N TYR A 373 2.02 -11.34 -9.37
CA TYR A 373 2.12 -12.52 -10.24
C TYR A 373 1.29 -13.71 -9.77
N LEU A 374 1.27 -14.01 -8.46
CA LEU A 374 0.48 -15.13 -7.91
C LEU A 374 -1.01 -14.93 -8.12
N ARG A 375 -1.51 -13.69 -8.13
CA ARG A 375 -2.91 -13.42 -8.44
C ARG A 375 -3.28 -13.93 -9.83
N THR A 376 -2.41 -13.70 -10.82
CA THR A 376 -2.57 -14.17 -12.20
C THR A 376 -2.36 -15.68 -12.32
N LEU A 377 -1.32 -16.21 -11.66
CA LEU A 377 -1.04 -17.66 -11.69
C LEU A 377 -2.08 -18.49 -10.93
N ARG A 378 -2.82 -17.90 -9.98
CA ARG A 378 -3.93 -18.56 -9.27
C ARG A 378 -5.28 -18.36 -9.96
N SER A 379 -5.40 -17.38 -10.85
CA SER A 379 -6.64 -17.16 -11.59
C SER A 379 -6.84 -18.16 -12.73
N VAL A 380 -5.76 -18.78 -13.20
CA VAL A 380 -5.77 -19.79 -14.26
C VAL A 380 -5.00 -21.01 -13.75
N PRO A 381 -5.48 -22.25 -13.95
CA PRO A 381 -4.71 -23.46 -13.68
C PRO A 381 -3.58 -23.57 -14.71
N PHE A 382 -2.57 -22.69 -14.61
CA PHE A 382 -1.56 -22.44 -15.63
C PHE A 382 -0.86 -23.73 -16.06
N TRP A 383 -0.46 -24.56 -15.10
CA TRP A 383 0.20 -25.84 -15.40
C TRP A 383 -0.71 -26.86 -16.06
N THR A 384 -2.00 -26.88 -15.72
CA THR A 384 -3.00 -27.71 -16.42
C THR A 384 -3.17 -27.22 -17.85
N TYR A 385 -3.22 -25.90 -18.06
CA TYR A 385 -3.30 -25.31 -19.39
C TYR A 385 -2.04 -25.62 -20.23
N VAL A 386 -0.85 -25.45 -19.66
CA VAL A 386 0.42 -25.78 -20.33
C VAL A 386 0.49 -27.27 -20.64
N GLY A 387 0.13 -28.14 -19.69
CA GLY A 387 0.08 -29.59 -19.89
C GLY A 387 -0.87 -30.00 -21.01
N ASN A 388 -2.08 -29.44 -21.05
CA ASN A 388 -3.05 -29.68 -22.10
C ASN A 388 -2.69 -29.06 -23.46
N SER A 389 -1.74 -28.12 -23.51
CA SER A 389 -1.27 -27.50 -24.77
C SER A 389 -0.06 -28.21 -25.37
N LEU A 390 0.64 -29.03 -24.57
CA LEU A 390 1.84 -29.79 -25.00
C LEU A 390 1.50 -31.23 -25.41
N ILE A 391 0.30 -31.71 -25.08
CA ILE A 391 -0.29 -32.98 -25.49
C ILE A 391 -1.23 -32.70 -26.66
#